data_AF-A0A0G4PU40-F1
#
_entry.id   AF-A0A0G4PU40-F1
#
_cell.length_a   1.000
_cell.length_b   1.000
_cell.length_c   1.000
_cell.angle_alpha   90.00
_cell.angle_beta   90.00
_cell.angle_gamma   90.00
#
_symmetry.space_group_name_H-M   'P 1'
#
loop_
_entity.id
_entity.type
_entity.pdbx_description
1 polymer ?
#
loop_
_entity_poly.entity_id
_entity_poly.type
_entity_poly.pdbx_seq_one_letter_code
_entity_poly.pdbx_strand_id
1 'polypeptide(L)'
;MRRFYLGNKFGISTEALSWTQVRIHPEESLCPEITCLFSNDAQICSETPGLCLRMQYMMLVYGSRSELLLSRPNTDCWKPPTVMFICSHVGYTQKEKLINPVVFTYLDGEKDPCSTYTYNQCNTDARIEVCEYGSHLALVLTTWINLGPGLTPDDPRWIIHSCSHENRDVTLDPNDCTGSPRVSFENVSPLSLGALLSRNLSYLKDQRYRKVMRPVYQYYPNEGLWYLPILPSDNIVEGPRSFPFLLLLFSLSLFLLVFLFVLTLVLTFIEFHSEGSFL
;
A
#
# COMPACT_ATOMS: atom_id res chain seq x y z
N MET A 1 -17.64 7.38 -5.75
CA MET A 1 -18.06 5.96 -5.84
C MET A 1 -19.56 5.90 -6.14
N ARG A 2 -20.05 5.10 -7.11
CA ARG A 2 -21.52 4.91 -7.25
C ARG A 2 -21.96 3.72 -6.40
N ARG A 3 -22.68 3.99 -5.31
CA ARG A 3 -23.70 3.13 -4.66
C ARG A 3 -23.36 1.65 -4.44
N PHE A 4 -22.20 1.35 -3.86
CA PHE A 4 -21.78 -0.03 -3.56
C PHE A 4 -22.77 -0.76 -2.62
N TYR A 5 -23.43 -0.03 -1.72
CA TYR A 5 -24.47 -0.55 -0.84
C TYR A 5 -25.73 -1.07 -1.58
N LEU A 6 -25.93 -0.74 -2.86
CA LEU A 6 -27.00 -1.30 -3.69
C LEU A 6 -26.62 -2.62 -4.39
N GLY A 7 -25.41 -3.12 -4.16
CA GLY A 7 -24.90 -4.37 -4.71
C GLY A 7 -24.16 -4.25 -6.04
N ASN A 8 -23.58 -5.36 -6.50
CA ASN A 8 -22.65 -5.44 -7.65
C ASN A 8 -23.22 -4.91 -8.97
N LYS A 9 -24.55 -4.76 -9.11
CA LYS A 9 -25.18 -4.20 -10.32
C LYS A 9 -25.01 -2.68 -10.44
N PHE A 10 -24.64 -1.99 -9.36
CA PHE A 10 -24.64 -0.51 -9.30
C PHE A 10 -23.28 0.10 -8.94
N GLY A 11 -22.22 -0.72 -8.77
CA GLY A 11 -20.87 -0.31 -8.38
C GLY A 11 -19.78 -1.27 -8.86
N ILE A 12 -18.53 -0.99 -8.51
CA ILE A 12 -17.40 -1.91 -8.75
C ILE A 12 -17.55 -3.08 -7.77
N SER A 13 -17.32 -4.32 -8.18
CA SER A 13 -17.42 -5.42 -7.22
C SER A 13 -16.23 -5.41 -6.26
N THR A 14 -16.40 -5.93 -5.05
CA THR A 14 -15.31 -6.10 -4.07
C THR A 14 -14.20 -7.01 -4.61
N GLU A 15 -14.54 -7.97 -5.45
CA GLU A 15 -13.57 -8.84 -6.13
C GLU A 15 -12.72 -8.05 -7.13
N ALA A 16 -13.32 -7.10 -7.86
CA ALA A 16 -12.58 -6.26 -8.81
C ALA A 16 -11.64 -5.25 -8.12
N LEU A 17 -11.89 -4.95 -6.84
CA LEU A 17 -10.99 -4.16 -6.00
C LEU A 17 -9.91 -5.02 -5.32
N SER A 18 -10.07 -6.34 -5.31
CA SER A 18 -9.12 -7.25 -4.70
C SER A 18 -8.07 -7.69 -5.71
N TRP A 19 -6.80 -7.43 -5.43
CA TRP A 19 -5.71 -7.74 -6.37
C TRP A 19 -4.41 -8.04 -5.63
N THR A 20 -3.47 -8.69 -6.31
CA THR A 20 -2.11 -8.92 -5.79
C THR A 20 -1.10 -8.67 -6.88
N GLN A 21 -0.04 -7.92 -6.57
CA GLN A 21 1.08 -7.67 -7.47
C GLN A 21 2.41 -7.96 -6.77
N VAL A 22 3.41 -8.31 -7.55
CA VAL A 22 4.81 -8.37 -7.13
C VAL A 22 5.60 -7.37 -7.95
N ARG A 23 6.43 -6.58 -7.28
CA ARG A 23 7.38 -5.63 -7.89
C ARG A 23 8.79 -6.01 -7.48
N ILE A 24 9.70 -6.05 -8.45
CA ILE A 24 11.13 -6.16 -8.19
C ILE A 24 11.76 -4.80 -8.43
N HIS A 25 12.43 -4.29 -7.41
CA HIS A 25 13.31 -3.14 -7.52
C HIS A 25 14.71 -3.65 -7.83
N PRO A 26 15.29 -3.31 -9.00
CA PRO A 26 16.59 -3.83 -9.41
C PRO A 26 17.68 -3.38 -8.44
N GLU A 27 18.75 -4.16 -8.40
CA GLU A 27 19.98 -3.74 -7.75
C GLU A 27 20.51 -2.48 -8.44
N GLU A 28 20.82 -1.47 -7.65
CA GLU A 28 21.57 -0.29 -8.10
C GLU A 28 22.86 -0.23 -7.28
N SER A 29 23.82 0.59 -7.72
CA SER A 29 25.18 0.70 -7.17
C SER A 29 25.29 0.83 -5.64
N LEU A 30 24.21 1.17 -4.93
CA LEU A 30 24.18 1.32 -3.47
C LEU A 30 23.18 0.41 -2.74
N CYS A 31 22.30 -0.34 -3.42
CA CYS A 31 21.35 -1.22 -2.73
C CYS A 31 21.00 -2.47 -3.52
N PRO A 32 20.84 -3.62 -2.84
CA PRO A 32 20.52 -4.89 -3.47
C PRO A 32 19.13 -4.92 -4.08
N GLU A 33 18.88 -5.94 -4.90
CA GLU A 33 17.54 -6.26 -5.39
C GLU A 33 16.57 -6.48 -4.22
N ILE A 34 15.41 -5.84 -4.29
CA ILE A 34 14.34 -5.97 -3.28
C ILE A 34 13.07 -6.43 -3.98
N THR A 35 12.47 -7.50 -3.46
CA THR A 35 11.15 -7.97 -3.92
C THR A 35 10.06 -7.45 -2.99
N CYS A 36 9.10 -6.72 -3.54
CA CYS A 36 7.92 -6.25 -2.83
C CYS A 36 6.68 -6.96 -3.33
N LEU A 37 5.76 -7.30 -2.43
CA LEU A 37 4.43 -7.77 -2.76
C LEU A 37 3.40 -6.81 -2.20
N PHE A 38 2.39 -6.50 -3.00
CA PHE A 38 1.25 -5.71 -2.58
C PHE A 38 0.02 -6.55 -2.81
N SER A 39 -0.85 -6.64 -1.81
CA SER A 39 -2.17 -7.22 -1.96
C SER A 39 -3.21 -6.27 -1.37
N ASN A 40 -4.37 -6.25 -1.99
CA ASN A 40 -5.53 -5.53 -1.53
C ASN A 40 -6.70 -6.50 -1.53
N ASP A 41 -7.47 -6.52 -0.44
CA ASP A 41 -8.77 -7.19 -0.34
C ASP A 41 -9.81 -6.13 0.02
N ALA A 42 -11.01 -6.20 -0.55
CA ALA A 42 -12.08 -5.25 -0.30
C ALA A 42 -13.34 -5.96 0.20
N GLN A 43 -14.06 -5.35 1.15
CA GLN A 43 -15.29 -5.91 1.72
C GLN A 43 -16.29 -4.81 2.08
N ILE A 44 -17.58 -5.16 2.05
CA ILE A 44 -18.65 -4.29 2.57
C ILE A 44 -18.91 -4.70 4.02
N CYS A 45 -18.71 -3.78 4.95
CA CYS A 45 -18.95 -4.01 6.38
C CYS A 45 -20.31 -3.42 6.77
N SER A 46 -21.17 -4.19 7.45
CA SER A 46 -22.51 -3.75 7.86
C SER A 46 -22.55 -3.07 9.23
N GLU A 47 -21.67 -3.44 10.16
CA GLU A 47 -21.60 -2.86 11.51
C GLU A 47 -21.14 -1.40 11.47
N THR A 48 -20.11 -1.13 10.67
CA THR A 48 -19.66 0.22 10.33
C THR A 48 -19.88 0.42 8.83
N PRO A 49 -21.09 0.83 8.38
CA PRO A 49 -21.47 0.85 6.98
C PRO A 49 -20.40 1.50 6.10
N GLY A 50 -19.81 0.70 5.22
CA GLY A 50 -18.79 1.19 4.31
C GLY A 50 -18.06 0.13 3.50
N LEU A 51 -17.36 0.61 2.48
CA LEU A 51 -16.37 -0.16 1.75
C LEU A 51 -15.06 -0.14 2.55
N CYS A 52 -14.74 -1.26 3.19
CA CYS A 52 -13.50 -1.42 3.92
C CYS A 52 -12.46 -2.11 3.03
N LEU A 53 -11.23 -1.61 3.08
CA LEU A 53 -10.09 -2.21 2.40
C LEU A 53 -9.10 -2.75 3.43
N ARG A 54 -8.52 -3.90 3.13
CA ARG A 54 -7.32 -4.45 3.78
C ARG A 54 -6.20 -4.51 2.77
N MET A 55 -5.17 -3.70 2.96
CA MET A 55 -3.99 -3.69 2.13
C MET A 55 -2.82 -4.33 2.88
N GLN A 56 -2.08 -5.22 2.24
CA GLN A 56 -0.85 -5.77 2.79
C GLN A 56 0.30 -5.49 1.83
N TYR A 57 1.30 -4.77 2.33
CA TYR A 57 2.59 -4.53 1.71
C TYR A 57 3.60 -5.46 2.38
N MET A 58 4.35 -6.23 1.59
CA MET A 58 5.48 -7.02 2.05
C MET A 58 6.75 -6.61 1.34
N MET A 59 7.83 -6.48 2.09
CA MET A 59 9.18 -6.33 1.57
C MET A 59 9.98 -7.56 1.98
N LEU A 60 10.44 -8.33 1.00
CA LEU A 60 11.30 -9.49 1.23
C LEU A 60 12.76 -9.09 1.04
N VAL A 61 13.58 -9.42 2.03
CA VAL A 61 15.02 -9.29 2.00
C VAL A 61 15.65 -10.67 2.01
N TYR A 62 16.52 -10.91 1.03
CA TYR A 62 17.24 -12.17 0.89
C TYR A 62 18.48 -12.21 1.80
N GLY A 63 18.62 -13.31 2.53
CA GLY A 63 19.73 -13.54 3.45
C GLY A 63 19.58 -12.79 4.77
N SER A 64 20.65 -12.76 5.56
CA SER A 64 20.68 -12.17 6.91
C SER A 64 20.77 -10.63 6.91
N ARG A 65 20.32 -9.96 5.85
CA ARG A 65 20.49 -8.51 5.64
C ARG A 65 19.39 -7.68 6.31
N SER A 66 19.11 -7.95 7.58
CA SER A 66 18.06 -7.30 8.36
C SER A 66 18.19 -5.77 8.41
N GLU A 67 19.38 -5.21 8.19
CA GLU A 67 19.64 -3.77 8.11
C GLU A 67 18.88 -3.06 6.99
N LEU A 68 18.43 -3.81 5.97
CA LEU A 68 17.64 -3.30 4.84
C LEU A 68 16.17 -3.09 5.18
N LEU A 69 15.68 -3.66 6.29
CA LEU A 69 14.32 -3.44 6.77
C LEU A 69 14.18 -2.11 7.52
N LEU A 70 15.30 -1.44 7.85
CA LEU A 70 15.28 -0.15 8.53
C LEU A 70 14.87 0.96 7.56
N SER A 71 13.91 1.76 7.99
CA SER A 71 13.50 2.99 7.32
C SER A 71 14.56 4.07 7.53
N ARG A 72 14.97 4.73 6.44
CA ARG A 72 15.96 5.81 6.45
C ARG A 72 15.41 7.01 5.67
N PRO A 73 15.05 8.11 6.34
CA PRO A 73 14.37 9.24 5.70
C PRO A 73 15.26 10.07 4.75
N ASN A 74 16.59 9.93 4.82
CA ASN A 74 17.56 10.81 4.15
C ASN A 74 18.49 10.09 3.17
N THR A 75 18.10 8.91 2.66
CA THR A 75 18.84 8.28 1.58
C THR A 75 18.18 8.66 0.25
N ASP A 76 18.95 9.18 -0.70
CA ASP A 76 18.48 9.48 -2.08
C ASP A 76 17.92 8.24 -2.81
N CYS A 77 17.98 7.06 -2.20
CA CYS A 77 17.31 5.87 -2.70
C CYS A 77 15.83 5.85 -2.28
N TRP A 78 14.95 5.95 -3.27
CA TRP A 78 13.51 5.67 -3.19
C TRP A 78 13.25 4.17 -2.98
N LYS A 79 13.84 3.58 -1.95
CA LYS A 79 13.79 2.14 -1.70
C LYS A 79 12.96 1.82 -0.47
N PRO A 80 12.28 0.66 -0.44
CA PRO A 80 11.55 0.26 0.74
C PRO A 80 12.50 0.14 1.95
N PRO A 81 12.01 0.41 3.16
CA PRO A 81 10.60 0.60 3.49
C PRO A 81 10.05 2.02 3.25
N THR A 82 10.82 2.95 2.70
CA THR A 82 10.39 4.34 2.42
C THR A 82 9.14 4.42 1.54
N VAL A 83 8.97 3.46 0.62
CA VAL A 83 7.79 3.34 -0.27
C VAL A 83 6.57 2.64 0.36
N MET A 84 6.69 2.08 1.58
CA MET A 84 5.52 1.54 2.27
C MET A 84 4.55 2.66 2.61
N PHE A 85 3.32 2.53 2.11
CA PHE A 85 2.27 3.53 2.30
C PHE A 85 1.36 3.10 3.44
N ILE A 86 1.27 3.96 4.47
CA ILE A 86 0.36 3.78 5.59
C ILE A 86 -0.92 4.57 5.32
N CYS A 87 -0.77 5.90 5.27
CA CYS A 87 -1.76 6.86 4.80
C CYS A 87 -1.03 8.14 4.38
N SER A 88 -1.74 9.07 3.75
CA SER A 88 -1.22 10.36 3.29
C SER A 88 -0.70 11.26 4.42
N HIS A 89 -1.14 11.03 5.66
CA HIS A 89 -0.78 11.81 6.84
C HIS A 89 0.51 11.32 7.53
N VAL A 90 1.02 10.15 7.14
CA VAL A 90 2.22 9.55 7.73
C VAL A 90 3.41 9.83 6.81
N GLY A 91 4.12 10.91 7.14
CA GLY A 91 5.37 11.31 6.49
C GLY A 91 6.55 10.39 6.81
N TYR A 92 7.68 10.59 6.14
CA TYR A 92 8.85 9.70 6.24
C TYR A 92 9.39 9.54 7.67
N THR A 93 9.50 10.64 8.43
CA THR A 93 9.97 10.60 9.81
C THR A 93 9.00 9.84 10.73
N GLN A 94 7.68 9.94 10.50
CA GLN A 94 6.71 9.14 11.25
C GLN A 94 6.78 7.66 10.87
N LYS A 95 6.95 7.33 9.58
CA LYS A 95 7.16 5.93 9.14
C LYS A 95 8.36 5.30 9.85
N GLU A 96 9.47 6.03 9.92
CA GLU A 96 10.67 5.59 10.63
C GLU A 96 10.39 5.23 12.09
N LYS A 97 9.69 6.13 12.80
CA LYS A 97 9.31 5.92 14.20
C LYS A 97 8.34 4.75 14.41
N LEU A 98 7.63 4.31 13.37
CA LEU A 98 6.71 3.18 13.43
C LEU A 98 7.40 1.86 13.05
N ILE A 99 8.25 1.88 12.03
CA ILE A 99 8.88 0.68 11.46
C ILE A 99 10.14 0.28 12.25
N ASN A 100 11.04 1.23 12.50
CA ASN A 100 12.35 0.91 13.07
C ASN A 100 12.27 0.25 14.45
N PRO A 101 11.36 0.64 15.36
CA PRO A 101 11.23 -0.07 16.62
C PRO A 101 10.91 -1.56 16.44
N VAL A 102 10.01 -1.93 15.53
CA VAL A 102 9.67 -3.34 15.26
C VAL A 102 10.89 -4.10 14.74
N VAL A 103 11.67 -3.48 13.86
CA VAL A 103 12.90 -4.07 13.33
C VAL A 103 13.97 -4.19 14.41
N PHE A 104 14.16 -3.18 15.28
CA PHE A 104 15.10 -3.26 16.39
C PHE A 104 14.71 -4.36 17.39
N THR A 105 13.42 -4.48 17.72
CA THR A 105 12.91 -5.56 18.56
C THR A 105 13.24 -6.95 17.98
N TYR A 106 13.17 -7.10 16.65
CA TYR A 106 13.63 -8.33 15.98
C TYR A 106 15.15 -8.54 16.14
N LEU A 107 15.94 -7.49 15.93
CA LEU A 107 17.40 -7.54 16.05
C LEU A 107 17.86 -7.85 17.48
N ASP A 108 17.09 -7.48 18.49
CA ASP A 108 17.31 -7.80 19.90
C ASP A 108 16.96 -9.27 20.24
N GLY A 109 16.47 -10.03 19.26
CA GLY A 109 16.22 -11.47 19.36
C GLY A 109 14.77 -11.87 19.65
N GLU A 110 13.84 -10.92 19.64
CA GLU A 110 12.41 -11.24 19.74
C GLU A 110 11.93 -11.92 18.46
N LYS A 111 11.12 -12.97 18.62
CA LYS A 111 10.52 -13.69 17.50
C LYS A 111 9.21 -13.04 17.11
N ASP A 112 9.03 -12.84 15.81
CA ASP A 112 7.80 -12.30 15.21
C ASP A 112 7.31 -10.97 15.83
N PRO A 113 8.20 -9.97 16.02
CA PRO A 113 7.80 -8.72 16.64
C PRO A 113 6.76 -8.01 15.78
N CYS A 114 5.79 -7.41 16.47
CA CYS A 114 4.64 -6.80 15.84
C CYS A 114 4.21 -5.55 16.62
N SER A 115 3.83 -4.50 15.89
CA SER A 115 3.21 -3.29 16.44
C SER A 115 1.93 -2.97 15.69
N THR A 116 0.91 -2.52 16.42
CA THR A 116 -0.37 -2.08 15.86
C THR A 116 -0.62 -0.63 16.25
N TYR A 117 -1.12 0.16 15.32
CA TYR A 117 -1.46 1.56 15.57
C TYR A 117 -2.69 1.97 14.77
N THR A 118 -3.38 2.98 15.28
CA THR A 118 -4.50 3.64 14.61
C THR A 118 -4.15 5.10 14.40
N TYR A 119 -4.31 5.59 13.18
CA TYR A 119 -4.07 6.99 12.85
C TYR A 119 -5.38 7.78 12.96
N ASN A 120 -5.52 8.56 14.03
CA ASN A 120 -6.79 9.20 14.40
C ASN A 120 -7.33 10.18 13.36
N GLN A 121 -6.48 10.85 12.56
CA GLN A 121 -6.94 11.85 11.59
C GLN A 121 -7.76 11.23 10.46
N CYS A 122 -7.43 10.01 10.03
CA CYS A 122 -8.07 9.33 8.90
C CYS A 122 -8.57 7.93 9.27
N ASN A 123 -8.70 7.66 10.56
CA ASN A 123 -9.12 6.37 11.11
C ASN A 123 -8.49 5.16 10.40
N THR A 124 -7.17 5.21 10.12
CA THR A 124 -6.47 4.09 9.46
C THR A 124 -5.87 3.19 10.53
N ASP A 125 -6.30 1.94 10.58
CA ASP A 125 -5.64 0.93 11.39
C ASP A 125 -4.48 0.34 10.62
N ALA A 126 -3.44 -0.05 11.34
CA ALA A 126 -2.28 -0.65 10.74
C ALA A 126 -1.55 -1.58 11.70
N ARG A 127 -0.82 -2.51 11.11
CA ARG A 127 -0.02 -3.54 11.77
C ARG A 127 1.28 -3.70 11.01
N ILE A 128 2.39 -3.53 11.72
CA ILE A 128 3.74 -3.73 11.21
C ILE A 128 4.33 -4.95 11.91
N GLU A 129 4.88 -5.88 11.16
CA GLU A 129 5.49 -7.10 11.69
C GLU A 129 6.73 -7.49 10.89
N VAL A 130 7.69 -8.11 11.56
CA VAL A 130 8.84 -8.76 10.92
C VAL A 130 8.65 -10.26 11.05
N CYS A 131 8.68 -10.96 9.92
CA CYS A 131 8.49 -12.40 9.87
C CYS A 131 9.71 -13.09 9.26
N GLU A 132 10.10 -14.22 9.87
CA GLU A 132 11.07 -15.12 9.26
C GLU A 132 10.40 -16.03 8.24
N TYR A 133 11.03 -16.19 7.08
CA TYR A 133 10.55 -17.09 6.03
C TYR A 133 11.70 -17.86 5.39
N GLY A 134 11.98 -19.05 5.94
CA GLY A 134 13.16 -19.83 5.52
C GLY A 134 14.45 -19.09 5.91
N SER A 135 15.28 -18.76 4.93
CA SER A 135 16.51 -17.97 5.12
C SER A 135 16.31 -16.49 4.74
N HIS A 136 15.08 -16.00 4.75
CA HIS A 136 14.71 -14.66 4.33
C HIS A 136 13.91 -13.97 5.43
N LEU A 137 13.94 -12.63 5.39
CA LEU A 137 13.17 -11.80 6.30
C LEU A 137 12.15 -11.00 5.50
N ALA A 138 10.93 -10.93 6.03
CA ALA A 138 9.87 -10.13 5.45
C ALA A 138 9.44 -9.04 6.46
N LEU A 139 9.50 -7.77 6.05
CA LEU A 139 8.78 -6.70 6.72
C LEU A 139 7.38 -6.63 6.10
N VAL A 140 6.36 -6.76 6.93
CA VAL A 140 4.96 -6.79 6.52
C VAL A 140 4.23 -5.61 7.16
N LEU A 141 3.65 -4.77 6.33
CA LEU A 141 2.73 -3.71 6.73
C LEU A 141 1.34 -4.10 6.25
N THR A 142 0.40 -4.28 7.16
CA THR A 142 -1.02 -4.42 6.84
C THR A 142 -1.76 -3.17 7.30
N THR A 143 -2.59 -2.57 6.44
CA THR A 143 -3.44 -1.44 6.77
C THR A 143 -4.91 -1.75 6.48
N TRP A 144 -5.79 -1.19 7.30
CA TRP A 144 -7.23 -1.26 7.14
C TRP A 144 -7.81 0.15 7.12
N ILE A 145 -8.64 0.43 6.12
CA ILE A 145 -9.32 1.72 5.98
C ILE A 145 -10.80 1.49 5.70
N ASN A 146 -11.65 2.42 6.14
CA ASN A 146 -13.06 2.46 5.79
C ASN A 146 -13.31 3.67 4.89
N LEU A 147 -13.64 3.42 3.62
CA LEU A 147 -13.89 4.46 2.61
C LEU A 147 -15.31 5.04 2.68
N GLY A 148 -16.09 4.66 3.70
CA GLY A 148 -17.47 5.07 3.87
C GLY A 148 -18.44 4.31 2.95
N PRO A 149 -19.75 4.57 3.08
CA PRO A 149 -20.81 3.90 2.32
C PRO A 149 -20.84 4.29 0.84
N GLY A 150 -20.08 5.31 0.42
CA GLY A 150 -20.01 5.73 -0.98
C GLY A 150 -21.36 6.24 -1.51
N LEU A 151 -22.13 6.90 -0.65
CA LEU A 151 -23.44 7.49 -0.98
C LEU A 151 -23.28 8.72 -1.89
N THR A 152 -22.22 9.50 -1.66
CA THR A 152 -21.87 10.71 -2.39
C THR A 152 -20.38 10.67 -2.79
N PRO A 153 -19.98 11.39 -3.84
CA PRO A 153 -18.56 11.60 -4.13
C PRO A 153 -17.88 12.45 -3.04
N ASP A 154 -18.66 13.23 -2.30
CA ASP A 154 -18.19 14.17 -1.28
C ASP A 154 -18.10 13.56 0.13
N ASP A 155 -18.13 12.23 0.24
CA ASP A 155 -18.01 11.51 1.51
C ASP A 155 -16.63 11.81 2.14
N PRO A 156 -16.55 12.40 3.34
CA PRO A 156 -15.28 12.75 3.97
C PRO A 156 -14.34 11.55 4.14
N ARG A 157 -14.88 10.35 4.41
CA ARG A 157 -14.10 9.12 4.52
C ARG A 157 -13.47 8.71 3.20
N TRP A 158 -14.15 8.95 2.09
CA TRP A 158 -13.56 8.73 0.77
C TRP A 158 -12.50 9.80 0.47
N ILE A 159 -12.83 11.07 0.69
CA ILE A 159 -11.98 12.20 0.32
C ILE A 159 -10.64 12.15 1.07
N ILE A 160 -10.66 11.90 2.38
CA ILE A 160 -9.44 11.91 3.20
C ILE A 160 -8.42 10.82 2.81
N HIS A 161 -8.90 9.75 2.16
CA HIS A 161 -8.07 8.67 1.63
C HIS A 161 -7.70 8.85 0.16
N SER A 162 -8.31 9.81 -0.54
CA SER A 162 -7.87 10.22 -1.86
C SER A 162 -6.61 11.08 -1.69
N CYS A 163 -5.46 10.61 -2.17
CA CYS A 163 -4.15 11.26 -2.02
C CYS A 163 -4.02 12.62 -2.76
N SER A 164 -5.09 13.39 -2.92
CA SER A 164 -5.08 14.72 -3.54
C SER A 164 -4.60 15.78 -2.55
N HIS A 165 -3.77 16.72 -3.01
CA HIS A 165 -3.34 17.87 -2.21
C HIS A 165 -4.50 18.76 -1.80
N GLU A 166 -5.55 18.83 -2.62
CA GLU A 166 -6.76 19.64 -2.37
C GLU A 166 -7.57 19.11 -1.17
N ASN A 167 -7.30 17.87 -0.74
CA ASN A 167 -8.11 17.16 0.25
C ASN A 167 -7.43 17.08 1.63
N ARG A 168 -6.29 17.78 1.81
CA ARG A 168 -5.52 17.78 3.07
C ARG A 168 -6.25 18.43 4.24
N ASP A 169 -7.20 19.30 3.96
CA ASP A 169 -7.97 20.02 4.98
C ASP A 169 -9.25 19.29 5.42
N VAL A 170 -9.55 18.14 4.80
CA VAL A 170 -10.69 17.33 5.20
C VAL A 170 -10.41 16.67 6.54
N THR A 171 -11.29 16.94 7.49
CA THR A 171 -11.26 16.34 8.82
C THR A 171 -12.49 15.45 8.97
N LEU A 172 -12.29 14.25 9.51
CA LEU A 172 -13.40 13.36 9.83
C LEU A 172 -14.11 13.85 11.09
N ASP A 173 -15.44 13.69 11.13
CA ASP A 173 -16.18 13.86 12.38
C ASP A 173 -15.66 12.81 13.40
N PRO A 174 -15.51 13.14 14.68
CA PRO A 174 -15.11 12.17 15.69
C PRO A 174 -15.96 10.89 15.68
N ASN A 175 -17.24 10.98 15.30
CA ASN A 175 -18.12 9.83 15.13
C ASN A 175 -17.74 8.96 13.94
N ASP A 176 -17.21 9.52 12.84
CA ASP A 176 -16.67 8.75 11.71
C ASP A 176 -15.37 8.03 12.07
N CYS A 177 -14.70 8.49 13.13
CA CYS A 177 -13.55 7.81 13.74
C CYS A 177 -13.95 6.81 14.83
N THR A 178 -15.25 6.59 15.08
CA THR A 178 -15.69 5.57 16.03
C THR A 178 -15.62 4.19 15.39
N GLY A 179 -14.95 3.27 16.07
CA GLY A 179 -14.77 1.90 15.59
C GLY A 179 -13.51 1.71 14.75
N SER A 180 -12.94 0.51 14.91
CA SER A 180 -11.74 0.07 14.21
C SER A 180 -12.11 -0.49 12.84
N PRO A 181 -11.60 0.07 11.72
CA PRO A 181 -11.74 -0.55 10.40
C PRO A 181 -11.21 -1.97 10.36
N ARG A 182 -10.13 -2.27 11.11
CA ARG A 182 -9.59 -3.62 11.23
C ARG A 182 -10.62 -4.57 11.83
N VAL A 183 -11.24 -4.24 12.96
CA VAL A 183 -12.26 -5.09 13.58
C VAL A 183 -13.44 -5.28 12.62
N SER A 184 -13.91 -4.19 12.01
CA SER A 184 -15.03 -4.23 11.06
C SER A 184 -14.73 -5.18 9.89
N PHE A 185 -13.52 -5.10 9.31
CA PHE A 185 -13.11 -5.95 8.19
C PHE A 185 -12.88 -7.40 8.61
N GLU A 186 -12.11 -7.65 9.66
CA GLU A 186 -11.72 -9.01 10.06
C GLU A 186 -12.90 -9.83 10.60
N ASN A 187 -13.94 -9.19 11.15
CA ASN A 187 -15.16 -9.87 11.62
C ASN A 187 -15.96 -10.53 10.49
N VAL A 188 -15.94 -9.95 9.29
CA VAL A 188 -16.70 -10.45 8.13
C VAL A 188 -15.81 -11.13 7.09
N SER A 189 -14.48 -11.10 7.28
CA SER A 189 -13.55 -11.60 6.27
C SER A 189 -13.54 -13.12 6.19
N PRO A 190 -13.76 -13.71 4.99
CA PRO A 190 -13.60 -15.15 4.80
C PRO A 190 -12.13 -15.60 4.83
N LEU A 191 -11.20 -14.65 4.64
CA LEU A 191 -9.76 -14.89 4.65
C LEU A 191 -9.13 -14.21 5.85
N SER A 192 -8.66 -15.01 6.81
CA SER A 192 -7.95 -14.51 7.98
C SER A 192 -6.64 -13.83 7.60
N LEU A 193 -6.17 -12.90 8.44
CA LEU A 193 -4.89 -12.23 8.24
C LEU A 193 -3.71 -13.21 8.08
N GLY A 194 -3.65 -14.26 8.91
CA GLY A 194 -2.60 -15.28 8.82
C GLY A 194 -2.66 -16.11 7.53
N ALA A 195 -3.87 -16.39 7.01
CA ALA A 195 -4.04 -17.06 5.73
C ALA A 195 -3.63 -16.16 4.55
N LEU A 196 -3.94 -14.86 4.62
CA LEU A 196 -3.45 -13.86 3.65
C LEU A 196 -1.92 -13.81 3.63
N LEU A 197 -1.30 -13.68 4.81
CA LEU A 197 0.16 -13.65 4.95
C LEU A 197 0.80 -14.91 4.36
N SER A 198 0.27 -16.09 4.71
CA SER A 198 0.75 -17.38 4.21
C SER A 198 0.62 -17.48 2.68
N ARG A 199 -0.51 -17.04 2.12
CA ARG A 199 -0.74 -16.99 0.67
C ARG A 199 0.29 -16.10 -0.01
N ASN A 200 0.51 -14.90 0.52
CA ASN A 200 1.41 -13.92 -0.08
C ASN A 200 2.89 -14.36 0.01
N LEU A 201 3.32 -14.88 1.16
CA LEU A 201 4.65 -15.50 1.30
C LEU A 201 4.85 -16.64 0.29
N SER A 202 3.80 -17.43 0.01
CA SER A 202 3.89 -18.52 -0.97
C SER A 202 4.15 -18.06 -2.40
N TYR A 203 3.76 -16.84 -2.78
CA TYR A 203 4.09 -16.27 -4.09
C TYR A 203 5.55 -15.84 -4.18
N LEU A 204 6.09 -15.35 -3.07
CA LEU A 204 7.48 -14.90 -2.98
C LEU A 204 8.46 -16.08 -2.91
N LYS A 205 8.03 -17.19 -2.31
CA LYS A 205 8.82 -18.43 -2.23
C LYS A 205 9.29 -18.89 -3.62
N ASP A 206 10.60 -19.13 -3.75
CA ASP A 206 11.22 -19.64 -4.98
C ASP A 206 10.82 -18.84 -6.23
N GLN A 207 10.51 -17.55 -6.04
CA GLN A 207 9.99 -16.66 -7.07
C GLN A 207 8.76 -17.22 -7.81
N ARG A 208 7.89 -17.97 -7.10
CA ARG A 208 6.70 -18.63 -7.67
C ARG A 208 5.81 -17.65 -8.44
N TYR A 209 5.76 -16.38 -8.04
CA TYR A 209 5.05 -15.32 -8.76
C TYR A 209 5.41 -15.29 -10.26
N ARG A 210 6.66 -15.55 -10.65
CA ARG A 210 7.08 -15.57 -12.07
C ARG A 210 6.38 -16.65 -12.89
N LYS A 211 5.90 -17.72 -12.24
CA LYS A 211 5.20 -18.85 -12.90
C LYS A 211 3.69 -18.69 -12.90
N VAL A 212 3.12 -18.04 -11.88
CA VAL A 212 1.66 -18.01 -11.64
C VAL A 212 1.02 -16.65 -11.90
N MET A 213 1.81 -15.59 -12.00
CA MET A 213 1.36 -14.22 -12.27
C MET A 213 1.75 -13.78 -13.67
N ARG A 214 0.99 -12.83 -14.22
CA ARG A 214 1.26 -12.26 -15.55
C ARG A 214 2.26 -11.11 -15.43
N PRO A 215 3.37 -11.12 -16.17
CA PRO A 215 4.26 -9.98 -16.23
C PRO A 215 3.56 -8.81 -16.93
N VAL A 216 3.83 -7.59 -16.48
CA VAL A 216 3.43 -6.36 -17.15
C VAL A 216 4.70 -5.75 -17.72
N TYR A 217 4.72 -5.58 -19.04
CA TYR A 217 5.80 -4.88 -19.72
C TYR A 217 5.82 -3.43 -19.23
N GLN A 218 6.89 -3.06 -18.53
CA GLN A 218 7.11 -1.72 -18.03
C GLN A 218 7.98 -0.91 -19.01
N TYR A 219 7.89 0.41 -18.89
CA TYR A 219 8.69 1.36 -19.65
C TYR A 219 10.17 1.34 -19.26
N TYR A 220 10.48 0.90 -18.03
CA TYR A 220 11.84 0.78 -17.51
C TYR A 220 12.37 -0.65 -17.70
N PRO A 221 13.51 -0.84 -18.39
CA PRO A 221 14.00 -2.17 -18.77
C PRO A 221 14.42 -3.06 -17.60
N ASN A 222 14.58 -2.49 -16.40
CA ASN A 222 15.12 -3.18 -15.22
C ASN A 222 14.10 -3.35 -14.08
N GLU A 223 12.91 -2.77 -14.19
CA GLU A 223 11.84 -3.01 -13.22
C GLU A 223 10.96 -4.17 -13.69
N GLY A 224 10.66 -5.08 -12.76
CA GLY A 224 9.76 -6.20 -13.00
C GLY A 224 8.46 -6.00 -12.25
N LEU A 225 7.33 -6.13 -12.95
CA LEU A 225 6.00 -6.05 -12.36
C LEU A 225 5.16 -7.26 -12.80
N TRP A 226 4.53 -7.92 -11.83
CA TRP A 226 3.65 -9.06 -12.05
C TRP A 226 2.33 -8.87 -11.34
N TYR A 227 1.22 -9.28 -11.95
CA TYR A 227 -0.10 -9.30 -11.31
C TYR A 227 -0.72 -10.69 -11.32
N LEU A 228 -1.38 -11.05 -10.22
CA LEU A 228 -2.23 -12.22 -10.18
C LEU A 228 -3.45 -11.96 -11.07
N PRO A 229 -3.70 -12.77 -12.11
CA PRO A 229 -4.87 -12.58 -12.97
C PRO A 229 -6.13 -12.83 -12.16
N ILE A 230 -7.08 -11.89 -12.25
CA ILE A 230 -8.46 -12.15 -11.81
C ILE A 230 -9.01 -13.18 -12.80
N LEU A 231 -9.25 -14.41 -12.34
CA LEU A 231 -9.95 -15.39 -13.15
C LEU A 231 -11.33 -14.81 -13.46
N PRO A 232 -11.74 -14.70 -14.74
CA PRO A 232 -13.10 -14.28 -15.05
C PRO A 232 -14.04 -15.26 -14.37
N SER A 233 -14.96 -14.76 -13.54
CA SER A 233 -16.10 -15.57 -13.14
C SER A 233 -16.89 -15.89 -14.41
N ASP A 234 -17.33 -17.13 -14.57
CA ASP A 234 -17.90 -17.69 -15.81
C ASP A 234 -19.21 -17.02 -16.31
N ASN A 235 -19.56 -15.80 -15.85
CA ASN A 235 -20.82 -15.13 -16.14
C ASN A 235 -20.71 -13.63 -16.49
N ILE A 236 -19.54 -13.11 -16.91
CA ILE A 236 -19.44 -11.71 -17.36
C ILE A 236 -19.54 -11.63 -18.89
N VAL A 237 -20.70 -11.16 -19.37
CA VAL A 237 -20.93 -10.73 -20.76
C VAL A 237 -19.86 -9.70 -21.14
N GLU A 238 -19.12 -9.97 -22.22
CA GLU A 238 -18.07 -9.09 -22.75
C GLU A 238 -18.65 -7.72 -23.16
N GLY A 239 -18.66 -6.78 -22.21
CA GLY A 239 -18.62 -5.34 -22.51
C GLY A 239 -17.18 -4.91 -22.83
N PRO A 240 -16.99 -3.75 -23.49
CA PRO A 240 -15.68 -3.32 -23.97
C PRO A 240 -14.64 -3.38 -22.84
N ARG A 241 -13.53 -4.07 -23.13
CA ARG A 241 -12.43 -4.40 -22.21
C ARG A 241 -11.80 -3.13 -21.62
N SER A 242 -12.39 -2.62 -20.56
CA SER A 242 -11.81 -1.58 -19.69
C SER A 242 -11.46 -2.20 -18.33
N PHE A 243 -10.37 -2.97 -18.30
CA PHE A 243 -9.67 -3.44 -17.09
C PHE A 243 -8.17 -3.15 -17.31
N PRO A 244 -7.36 -2.68 -16.34
CA PRO A 244 -7.57 -1.82 -15.18
C PRO A 244 -6.78 -0.50 -15.37
N PHE A 245 -7.13 0.32 -16.36
CA PHE A 245 -6.42 1.59 -16.61
C PHE A 245 -6.59 2.59 -15.44
N LEU A 246 -7.72 2.50 -14.71
CA LEU A 246 -8.04 3.36 -13.56
C LEU A 246 -7.23 3.02 -12.29
N LEU A 247 -6.87 1.77 -12.05
CA LEU A 247 -6.00 1.38 -10.92
C LEU A 247 -4.53 1.65 -11.22
N LEU A 248 -4.11 1.49 -12.48
CA LEU A 248 -2.83 1.99 -12.96
C LEU A 248 -2.75 3.51 -12.76
N LEU A 249 -3.81 4.25 -13.09
CA LEU A 249 -3.92 5.70 -12.87
C LEU A 249 -3.86 6.10 -11.39
N PHE A 250 -4.31 5.29 -10.42
CA PHE A 250 -4.14 5.62 -9.00
C PHE A 250 -2.68 5.44 -8.52
N SER A 251 -1.95 4.46 -9.07
CA SER A 251 -0.52 4.30 -8.79
C SER A 251 0.36 5.28 -9.57
N LEU A 252 -0.02 5.61 -10.81
CA LEU A 252 0.65 6.58 -11.68
C LEU A 252 0.32 8.02 -11.31
N SER A 253 -0.87 8.32 -10.78
CA SER A 253 -1.20 9.66 -10.29
C SER A 253 -0.40 9.98 -9.03
N LEU A 254 -0.25 9.01 -8.11
CA LEU A 254 0.67 9.15 -6.98
C LEU A 254 2.12 9.36 -7.46
N PHE A 255 2.52 8.67 -8.54
CA PHE A 255 3.84 8.82 -9.15
C PHE A 255 4.05 10.18 -9.85
N LEU A 256 3.05 10.68 -10.58
CA LEU A 256 3.11 11.97 -11.28
C LEU A 256 3.03 13.16 -10.31
N LEU A 257 2.20 13.07 -9.28
CA LEU A 257 2.06 14.10 -8.25
C LEU A 257 3.36 14.27 -7.45
N VAL A 258 3.98 13.15 -7.08
CA VAL A 258 5.27 13.17 -6.36
C VAL A 258 6.42 13.63 -7.27
N PHE A 259 6.44 13.20 -8.54
CA PHE A 259 7.44 13.65 -9.51
C PHE A 259 7.36 15.16 -9.79
N LEU A 260 6.15 15.70 -9.99
CA LEU A 260 5.93 17.14 -10.19
C LEU A 260 6.31 17.95 -8.94
N PHE A 261 6.02 17.44 -7.74
CA PHE A 261 6.41 18.09 -6.48
C PHE A 261 7.93 18.18 -6.31
N VAL A 262 8.65 17.09 -6.60
CA VAL A 262 10.13 17.06 -6.52
C VAL A 262 10.77 17.95 -7.59
N LEU A 263 10.26 17.92 -8.82
CA LEU A 263 10.74 18.80 -9.89
C LEU A 263 10.58 20.28 -9.52
N THR A 264 9.45 20.63 -8.90
CA THR A 264 9.19 22.01 -8.45
C THR A 264 10.16 22.43 -7.34
N LEU A 265 10.41 21.55 -6.35
CA LEU A 265 11.39 21.80 -5.28
C LEU A 265 12.81 22.01 -5.81
N VAL A 266 13.25 21.17 -6.75
CA VAL A 266 14.60 21.28 -7.35
C VAL A 266 14.74 22.58 -8.15
N LEU A 267 13.72 22.95 -8.95
CA LEU A 267 13.75 24.21 -9.70
C LEU A 267 13.77 25.43 -8.78
N THR A 268 12.96 25.44 -7.71
CA THR A 268 13.00 26.55 -6.73
C THR A 268 14.33 26.63 -5.98
N PHE A 269 14.99 25.51 -5.71
CA PHE A 269 16.29 25.50 -5.04
C PHE A 269 17.42 26.01 -5.95
N ILE A 270 17.35 25.71 -7.25
CA ILE A 270 18.31 26.20 -8.25
C ILE A 270 18.14 27.70 -8.46
N GLU A 271 16.91 28.22 -8.57
CA GLU A 271 16.66 29.66 -8.68
C GLU A 271 17.19 30.41 -7.46
N PHE A 272 16.92 29.92 -6.25
CA PHE A 272 17.36 30.55 -4.99
C PHE A 272 18.90 30.59 -4.85
N HIS A 273 19.61 29.59 -5.37
CA HIS A 273 21.07 29.59 -5.38
C HIS A 273 21.68 30.41 -6.52
N SER A 274 20.96 30.58 -7.63
CA SER A 274 21.42 31.40 -8.76
C SER A 274 21.35 32.91 -8.45
N GLU A 275 20.38 33.34 -7.62
CA GLU A 275 20.22 34.75 -7.23
C GLU A 275 21.15 35.17 -6.08
N GLY A 276 21.74 34.22 -5.34
CA GLY A 276 22.68 34.50 -4.23
C GLY A 276 24.12 34.78 -4.64
N SER A 277 24.44 34.84 -5.94
CA SER A 277 25.83 34.98 -6.44
C SER A 277 26.16 36.38 -7.00
N PHE A 278 25.30 37.37 -6.79
CA PHE A 278 25.57 38.77 -7.10
C PHE A 278 25.26 39.64 -5.88
N LEU A 279 26.18 39.65 -4.90
CA LEU A 279 26.43 40.76 -3.98
C LEU A 279 27.85 40.62 -3.41
#